data_AF-A0A954K383-F1
#
_entry.id   AF-A0A954K383-F1
#
_cell.length_a   1.000
_cell.length_b   1.000
_cell.length_c   1.000
_cell.angle_alpha   90.00
_cell.angle_beta   90.00
_cell.angle_gamma   90.00
#
_symmetry.space_group_name_H-M   'P 1'
#
loop_
_entity.id
_entity.type
_entity.pdbx_description
1 polymer ?
#
loop_
_entity_poly.entity_id
_entity_poly.type
_entity_poly.pdbx_seq_one_letter_code
_entity_poly.pdbx_strand_id
1 'polypeptide(L)'
;MRGESEVPSSDDGFTIPVAERVKRLPPYLFGKINKLKYQKRVAGVDVIDLGMGNPTDPPDPLIVEKMSEALADPRNHRYSVANGIANLRKEVTSRYWKKYGVRLDPDTEVVTCIGSKEGFSHMC
;
A
#
# COMPACT_ATOMS: atom_id res chain seq x y z
N MET A 1 49.12 16.87 -41.03
CA MET A 1 48.60 17.51 -39.79
C MET A 1 47.14 17.88 -40.01
N ARG A 2 46.20 17.02 -39.57
CA ARG A 2 44.80 17.39 -39.33
C ARG A 2 44.54 16.95 -37.90
N GLY A 3 44.41 17.94 -37.00
CA GLY A 3 44.17 17.69 -35.58
C GLY A 3 42.81 17.06 -35.39
N GLU A 4 42.78 16.00 -34.60
CA GLU A 4 41.58 15.39 -34.07
C GLU A 4 40.84 16.46 -33.26
N SER A 5 39.66 16.85 -33.73
CA SER A 5 38.74 17.65 -32.94
C SER A 5 38.12 16.72 -31.89
N GLU A 6 38.75 16.62 -30.73
CA GLU A 6 38.11 16.09 -29.53
C GLU A 6 36.90 16.96 -29.21
N VAL A 7 35.70 16.45 -29.51
CA VAL A 7 34.47 16.99 -28.94
C VAL A 7 34.50 16.58 -27.46
N PRO A 8 34.45 17.51 -26.49
CA PRO A 8 34.39 17.11 -25.10
C PRO A 8 33.03 16.44 -24.87
N SER A 9 33.02 15.11 -24.74
CA SER A 9 31.83 14.43 -24.21
C SER A 9 31.79 14.72 -22.72
N SER A 10 31.01 15.73 -22.32
CA SER A 10 30.64 15.89 -20.92
C SER A 10 29.90 14.62 -20.49
N ASP A 11 30.52 13.84 -19.61
CA ASP A 11 29.93 12.69 -18.92
C ASP A 11 28.91 13.17 -17.86
N ASP A 12 28.11 14.17 -18.22
CA ASP A 12 26.99 14.62 -17.43
C ASP A 12 25.89 13.57 -17.60
N GLY A 13 25.97 12.54 -16.76
CA GLY A 13 25.04 11.42 -16.75
C GLY A 13 23.59 11.92 -16.86
N PHE A 14 22.81 11.26 -17.71
CA PHE A 14 21.40 11.58 -17.93
C PHE A 14 20.65 11.68 -16.60
N THR A 15 20.10 12.87 -16.30
CA THR A 15 19.35 13.13 -15.08
C THR A 15 17.86 13.27 -15.39
N ILE A 16 17.02 12.57 -14.62
CA ILE A 16 15.55 12.69 -14.71
C ILE A 16 15.09 13.65 -13.61
N PRO A 17 14.65 14.87 -13.95
CA PRO A 17 14.10 15.78 -12.96
C PRO A 17 12.75 15.25 -12.46
N VAL A 18 12.64 15.00 -11.15
CA VAL A 18 11.39 14.61 -10.49
C VAL A 18 10.58 15.84 -10.05
N ALA A 19 9.27 15.69 -9.91
CA ALA A 19 8.40 16.75 -9.38
C ALA A 19 8.81 17.18 -7.95
N GLU A 20 8.67 18.46 -7.63
CA GLU A 20 9.09 19.04 -6.34
C GLU A 20 8.48 18.32 -5.12
N ARG A 21 7.23 17.85 -5.21
CA ARG A 21 6.58 17.07 -4.13
C ARG A 21 7.32 15.79 -3.76
N VAL A 22 8.01 15.16 -4.72
CA VAL A 22 8.80 13.94 -4.46
C VAL A 22 10.01 14.27 -3.58
N LYS A 23 10.63 15.42 -3.80
CA LYS A 23 11.79 15.89 -3.01
C LYS A 23 11.42 16.19 -1.54
N ARG A 24 10.13 16.41 -1.26
CA ARG A 24 9.60 16.67 0.09
C ARG A 24 9.29 15.40 0.89
N LEU A 25 9.35 14.21 0.27
CA LEU A 25 9.09 12.96 0.98
C LEU A 25 10.21 12.71 2.02
N PRO A 26 9.86 12.47 3.30
CA PRO A 26 10.87 12.21 4.31
C PRO A 26 11.56 10.85 4.07
N PRO A 27 12.79 10.65 4.55
CA PRO A 27 13.46 9.36 4.48
C PRO A 27 12.62 8.24 5.13
N TYR A 28 12.51 7.09 4.45
CA TYR A 28 11.76 5.96 4.96
C TYR A 28 12.48 5.26 6.12
N LEU A 29 12.12 5.61 7.35
CA LEU A 29 12.75 5.13 8.59
C LEU A 29 12.77 3.61 8.69
N PHE A 30 11.65 2.93 8.41
CA PHE A 30 11.57 1.48 8.47
C PHE A 30 12.50 0.79 7.47
N GLY A 31 12.80 1.40 6.33
CA GLY A 31 13.79 0.88 5.39
C GLY A 31 15.19 0.79 6.01
N LYS A 32 15.59 1.83 6.76
CA LYS A 32 16.87 1.84 7.49
C LYS A 32 16.90 0.79 8.60
N ILE A 33 15.82 0.69 9.39
CA ILE A 33 15.70 -0.29 10.47
C ILE A 33 15.74 -1.72 9.91
N ASN A 34 15.03 -2.00 8.82
CA ASN A 34 15.03 -3.31 8.18
C ASN A 34 16.42 -3.69 7.67
N LYS A 35 17.17 -2.75 7.08
CA LYS A 35 18.56 -2.98 6.66
C LYS A 35 19.45 -3.34 7.86
N LEU A 36 19.34 -2.61 8.97
CA LEU A 36 20.12 -2.89 10.17
C LEU A 36 19.77 -4.25 10.79
N LYS A 37 18.47 -4.57 10.91
CA LYS A 37 17.99 -5.88 11.39
C LYS A 37 18.56 -7.01 10.54
N TYR A 38 18.52 -6.87 9.23
CA TYR A 38 19.08 -7.85 8.30
C TYR A 38 20.58 -8.06 8.52
N GLN A 39 21.36 -6.98 8.59
CA GLN A 39 22.82 -7.06 8.85
C GLN A 39 23.15 -7.76 10.16
N LYS A 40 22.40 -7.48 11.23
CA LYS A 40 22.58 -8.15 12.54
C LYS A 40 22.25 -9.64 12.48
N ARG A 41 21.14 -10.01 11.83
CA ARG A 41 20.76 -11.43 11.64
C ARG A 41 21.83 -12.20 10.86
N VAL A 42 22.34 -11.64 9.77
CA VAL A 42 23.41 -12.26 8.96
C VAL A 42 24.71 -12.40 9.75
N ALA A 43 24.98 -11.49 10.69
CA ALA A 43 26.12 -11.58 11.61
C ALA A 43 25.91 -12.56 12.78
N GLY A 44 24.83 -13.35 12.79
CA GLY A 44 24.53 -14.34 13.83
C GLY A 44 23.98 -13.75 15.13
N VAL A 45 23.59 -12.48 15.15
CA VAL A 45 22.95 -11.86 16.31
C VAL A 45 21.49 -12.28 16.36
N ASP A 46 21.02 -12.76 17.51
CA ASP A 46 19.61 -13.00 17.76
C ASP A 46 18.85 -11.68 17.86
N VAL A 47 17.92 -11.45 16.94
CA VAL A 47 17.17 -10.18 16.80
C VAL A 47 15.70 -10.41 17.10
N ILE A 48 15.27 -9.94 18.27
CA ILE A 48 13.86 -9.84 18.64
C ILE A 48 13.26 -8.59 17.99
N ASP A 49 12.35 -8.79 17.03
CA ASP A 49 11.76 -7.71 16.24
C ASP A 49 10.36 -7.34 16.77
N LEU A 50 10.30 -6.27 17.55
CA LEU A 50 9.05 -5.69 18.07
C LEU A 50 8.63 -4.42 17.30
N GLY A 51 9.23 -4.18 16.13
CA GLY A 51 9.11 -2.90 15.44
C GLY A 51 7.95 -2.79 14.46
N MET A 52 7.37 -3.91 14.01
CA MET A 52 6.32 -3.93 13.00
C MET A 52 4.99 -4.39 13.62
N GLY A 53 3.93 -3.60 13.42
CA GLY A 53 2.59 -3.89 13.92
C GLY A 53 1.74 -4.78 13.01
N ASN A 54 2.36 -5.64 12.19
CA ASN A 54 1.60 -6.59 11.36
C ASN A 54 1.26 -7.85 12.19
N PRO A 55 -0.01 -8.27 12.24
CA PRO A 55 -0.36 -9.54 12.88
C PRO A 55 0.33 -10.70 12.17
N THR A 56 0.67 -11.73 12.93
CA THR A 56 1.34 -12.96 12.42
C THR A 56 0.33 -14.07 12.16
N ASP A 57 -0.80 -14.06 12.85
CA ASP A 57 -1.85 -15.06 12.70
C ASP A 57 -2.49 -14.99 11.30
N PRO A 58 -2.84 -16.13 10.70
CA PRO A 58 -3.54 -16.16 9.43
C PRO A 58 -4.96 -15.57 9.56
N PRO A 59 -5.58 -15.11 8.46
CA PRO A 59 -7.00 -14.79 8.45
C PRO A 59 -7.85 -15.99 8.88
N ASP A 60 -9.04 -15.72 9.42
CA ASP A 60 -10.03 -16.75 9.76
C ASP A 60 -10.31 -17.66 8.55
N PRO A 61 -10.36 -19.00 8.72
CA PRO A 61 -10.62 -19.94 7.62
C PRO A 61 -11.86 -19.62 6.80
N LEU A 62 -12.92 -19.10 7.43
CA LEU A 62 -14.15 -18.69 6.75
C LEU A 62 -13.90 -17.58 5.72
N ILE A 63 -13.00 -16.65 6.03
CA ILE A 63 -12.62 -15.56 5.11
C ILE A 63 -11.85 -16.13 3.93
N VAL A 64 -10.91 -17.05 4.19
CA VAL A 64 -10.10 -17.71 3.15
C VAL A 64 -10.98 -18.51 2.19
N GLU A 65 -11.95 -19.26 2.72
CA GLU A 65 -12.94 -20.02 1.94
C GLU A 65 -13.79 -19.07 1.09
N LYS A 66 -14.38 -18.03 1.69
CA LYS A 66 -15.23 -17.08 0.96
C LYS A 66 -14.47 -16.34 -0.14
N MET A 67 -13.21 -16.00 0.11
CA MET A 67 -12.34 -15.40 -0.91
C MET A 67 -12.09 -16.38 -2.07
N SER A 68 -11.85 -17.65 -1.77
CA SER A 68 -11.65 -18.68 -2.79
C SER A 68 -12.89 -18.88 -3.66
N GLU A 69 -14.09 -18.91 -3.05
CA GLU A 69 -15.36 -18.93 -3.78
C GLU A 69 -15.52 -17.69 -4.68
N ALA A 70 -15.21 -16.49 -4.16
CA ALA A 70 -15.35 -15.25 -4.92
C ALA A 70 -14.38 -15.18 -6.11
N LEU A 71 -13.18 -15.74 -5.98
CA LEU A 71 -12.19 -15.82 -7.06
C LEU A 71 -12.63 -16.77 -8.19
N ALA A 72 -13.36 -17.84 -7.85
CA ALA A 72 -13.87 -18.81 -8.81
C ALA A 72 -15.02 -18.27 -9.69
N ASP A 73 -15.67 -17.18 -9.28
CA ASP A 73 -16.76 -16.56 -10.04
C ASP A 73 -16.24 -15.60 -11.13
N PRO A 74 -16.40 -15.93 -12.43
CA PRO A 74 -15.89 -15.10 -13.53
C PRO A 74 -16.54 -13.71 -13.61
N ARG A 75 -17.69 -13.50 -12.95
CA ARG A 75 -18.33 -12.17 -12.90
C ARG A 75 -17.51 -11.18 -12.09
N ASN A 76 -16.70 -11.66 -11.14
CA ASN A 76 -15.87 -10.83 -10.27
C ASN A 76 -14.56 -10.37 -10.92
N HIS A 77 -14.22 -10.85 -12.12
CA HIS A 77 -12.95 -10.52 -12.79
C HIS A 77 -12.98 -9.19 -13.55
N ARG A 78 -14.16 -8.57 -13.64
CA ARG A 78 -14.37 -7.27 -14.28
C ARG A 78 -13.93 -6.14 -13.34
N TYR A 79 -13.80 -4.94 -13.88
CA TYR A 79 -13.59 -3.75 -13.05
C TYR A 79 -14.72 -3.62 -12.02
N SER A 80 -14.34 -3.37 -10.77
CA SER A 80 -15.27 -3.01 -9.70
C SER A 80 -15.77 -1.58 -9.91
N VAL A 81 -16.90 -1.25 -9.26
CA VAL A 81 -17.38 0.13 -9.18
C VAL A 81 -16.45 0.98 -8.33
N ALA A 82 -16.23 2.23 -8.72
CA ALA A 82 -15.18 3.09 -8.16
C ALA A 82 -15.33 3.34 -6.65
N ASN A 83 -16.56 3.43 -6.13
CA ASN A 83 -16.81 3.66 -4.71
C ASN A 83 -16.89 2.37 -3.87
N GLY A 84 -16.80 1.19 -4.50
CA GLY A 84 -16.92 -0.10 -3.85
C GLY A 84 -18.27 -0.80 -4.05
N ILE A 85 -18.24 -2.13 -4.03
CA ILE A 85 -19.42 -2.96 -4.27
C ILE A 85 -20.53 -2.68 -3.26
N ALA A 86 -21.78 -2.59 -3.72
CA ALA A 86 -22.91 -2.13 -2.92
C ALA A 86 -23.13 -2.96 -1.64
N ASN A 87 -22.99 -4.29 -1.74
CA ASN A 87 -23.17 -5.18 -0.58
C ASN A 87 -22.11 -4.94 0.50
N LEU A 88 -20.86 -4.66 0.12
CA LEU A 88 -19.81 -4.33 1.09
C LEU A 88 -20.11 -3.01 1.78
N ARG A 89 -20.51 -1.99 1.03
CA ARG A 89 -20.89 -0.69 1.61
C ARG A 89 -22.04 -0.82 2.62
N LYS A 90 -23.08 -1.60 2.29
CA LYS A 90 -24.19 -1.93 3.21
C LYS A 90 -23.75 -2.68 4.47
N GLU A 91 -22.82 -3.63 4.35
CA GLU A 91 -22.32 -4.35 5.53
C GLU A 91 -21.45 -3.46 6.42
N VAL A 92 -20.72 -2.50 5.84
CA VAL A 92 -19.98 -1.49 6.62
C VAL A 92 -20.94 -0.62 7.43
N THR A 93 -22.03 -0.12 6.84
CA THR A 93 -23.02 0.69 7.59
C THR A 93 -23.73 -0.14 8.67
N SER A 94 -24.10 -1.38 8.36
CA SER A 94 -24.66 -2.36 9.32
C SER A 94 -23.72 -2.59 10.52
N ARG A 95 -22.42 -2.77 10.26
CA ARG A 95 -21.40 -2.92 11.31
C ARG A 95 -21.27 -1.66 12.16
N TYR A 96 -21.28 -0.48 11.55
CA TYR A 96 -21.20 0.80 12.25
C TYR A 96 -22.39 1.01 13.19
N TRP A 97 -23.60 0.68 12.73
CA TRP A 97 -24.80 0.71 13.58
C TRP A 97 -24.71 -0.28 14.74
N LYS A 98 -24.40 -1.56 14.47
CA LYS A 98 -24.34 -2.61 15.51
C LYS A 98 -23.29 -2.32 16.58
N LYS A 99 -22.14 -1.77 16.19
CA LYS A 99 -21.01 -1.55 17.10
C LYS A 99 -21.05 -0.19 17.80
N TYR A 100 -21.54 0.84 17.12
CA TYR A 100 -21.42 2.22 17.59
C TYR A 100 -22.75 2.99 17.65
N GLY A 101 -23.86 2.40 17.20
CA GLY A 101 -25.15 3.09 17.15
C GLY A 101 -25.21 4.23 16.12
N VAL A 102 -24.27 4.30 15.18
CA VAL A 102 -24.19 5.35 14.16
C VAL A 102 -24.90 4.87 12.89
N ARG A 103 -25.82 5.68 12.38
CA ARG A 103 -26.48 5.44 11.09
C ARG A 103 -25.69 6.13 9.98
N LEU A 104 -25.43 5.39 8.91
CA LEU A 104 -24.73 5.87 7.71
C LEU A 104 -25.52 5.47 6.46
N ASP A 105 -25.58 6.36 5.48
CA ASP A 105 -26.06 6.09 4.14
C ASP A 105 -24.94 5.38 3.34
N PRO A 106 -25.16 4.14 2.86
CA PRO A 106 -24.13 3.41 2.14
C PRO A 106 -23.73 4.08 0.82
N ASP A 107 -24.61 4.85 0.18
CA ASP A 107 -24.41 5.47 -1.13
C ASP A 107 -23.72 6.82 -1.07
N THR A 108 -23.88 7.57 0.03
CA THR A 108 -23.29 8.91 0.17
C THR A 108 -22.20 9.03 1.24
N GLU A 109 -22.15 8.11 2.21
CA GLU A 109 -21.27 8.23 3.38
C GLU A 109 -20.25 7.08 3.52
N VAL A 110 -20.20 6.17 2.55
CA VAL A 110 -19.26 5.04 2.56
C VAL A 110 -18.55 4.88 1.21
N VAL A 111 -17.22 4.81 1.27
CA VAL A 111 -16.34 4.48 0.13
C VAL A 111 -15.37 3.38 0.56
N THR A 112 -15.05 2.46 -0.37
CA THR A 112 -14.05 1.42 -0.14
C THR A 112 -12.70 1.83 -0.69
N CYS A 113 -11.64 1.57 0.07
CA CYS A 113 -10.26 1.94 -0.27
C CYS A 113 -9.38 0.69 -0.38
N ILE A 114 -8.24 0.81 -1.08
CA ILE A 114 -7.21 -0.22 -1.14
C ILE A 114 -6.34 -0.11 0.12
N GLY A 115 -6.95 -0.46 1.26
CA GLY A 115 -6.36 -0.28 2.57
C GLY A 115 -6.37 1.17 3.06
N SER A 116 -6.04 1.36 4.34
CA SER A 116 -6.15 2.67 4.99
C SER A 116 -5.16 3.70 4.46
N LYS A 117 -3.97 3.28 4.01
CA LYS A 117 -2.94 4.20 3.49
C LYS A 117 -3.41 4.97 2.26
N GLU A 118 -4.05 4.29 1.33
CA GLU A 118 -4.60 4.91 0.12
C GLU A 118 -5.76 5.84 0.50
N GLY A 119 -6.71 5.38 1.33
CA GLY A 119 -7.81 6.22 1.81
C GLY A 119 -7.35 7.52 2.47
N PHE A 120 -6.37 7.46 3.38
CA PHE A 120 -5.79 8.66 4.00
C PHE A 120 -5.13 9.58 2.97
N SER A 121 -4.41 9.02 1.99
CA SER A 121 -3.73 9.83 0.96
C SER A 121 -4.68 10.59 0.04
N HIS A 122 -5.95 10.17 -0.06
CA HIS A 122 -6.97 10.88 -0.83
C HIS A 122 -7.72 11.95 -0.02
N MET A 123 -7.58 11.95 1.31
CA MET A 123 -8.24 12.91 2.21
C MET A 123 -7.36 14.09 2.60
N CYS A 124 -6.04 13.98 2.41
CA CYS A 124 -5.03 14.96 2.85
C CYS A 124 -4.19 15.44 1.67
#